data_AF-K5V8J8-F1
#
_entry.id   AF-K5V8J8-F1
#
_cell.length_a   1.000
_cell.length_b   1.000
_cell.length_c   1.000
_cell.angle_alpha   90.00
_cell.angle_beta   90.00
_cell.angle_gamma   90.00
#
_symmetry.space_group_name_H-M   'P 1'
#
loop_
_entity.id
_entity.type
_entity.pdbx_description
1 polymer ?
#
loop_
_entity_poly.entity_id
_entity_poly.type
_entity_poly.pdbx_seq_one_letter_code
_entity_poly.pdbx_strand_id
1 'polypeptide(L)' 'CYVKGCTQTNKRRDHILVHVGSHVEHRPFQCDECGMRFLRKNECKRHMSSHVGLKPYTCSICAPYQEKSFVRQDLLKRH' A
#
# COMPACT_ATOMS: atom_id res chain seq x y z
N CYS A 1 -3.25 4.63 22.04
CA CYS A 1 -4.21 5.47 21.28
C CYS A 1 -5.18 6.10 22.28
N TYR A 2 -5.72 7.30 22.02
CA TYR A 2 -6.72 7.93 22.91
C TYR A 2 -8.17 7.56 22.56
N VAL A 3 -8.38 6.81 21.48
CA VAL A 3 -9.70 6.31 21.08
C VAL A 3 -10.15 5.24 22.07
N LYS A 4 -11.32 5.46 22.70
CA LYS A 4 -11.92 4.57 23.71
C LYS A 4 -12.07 3.15 23.13
N GLY A 5 -11.60 2.15 23.85
CA GLY A 5 -11.64 0.74 23.42
C GLY A 5 -10.46 0.29 22.56
N CYS A 6 -9.51 1.19 22.21
CA CYS A 6 -8.32 0.82 21.46
C CYS A 6 -7.11 0.58 22.38
N THR A 7 -6.64 -0.67 22.44
CA THR A 7 -5.48 -1.09 23.25
C THR A 7 -4.14 -0.94 22.53
N GLN A 8 -4.14 -0.47 21.28
CA GLN A 8 -2.92 -0.36 20.48
C GLN A 8 -1.99 0.74 21.01
N THR A 9 -0.73 0.34 21.24
CA THR A 9 0.37 1.23 21.60
C THR A 9 1.40 1.23 20.48
N ASN A 10 1.76 2.42 20.00
CA ASN A 10 2.75 2.61 18.94
C ASN A 10 3.91 3.43 19.50
N LYS A 11 5.15 2.94 19.30
CA LYS A 11 6.35 3.63 19.79
C LYS A 11 6.84 4.73 18.85
N ARG A 12 6.50 4.67 17.55
CA ARG A 12 6.88 5.68 16.56
C ARG A 12 5.74 6.62 16.23
N ARG A 13 6.05 7.92 16.08
CA ARG A 13 5.07 8.97 15.78
C ARG A 13 4.33 8.73 14.46
N ASP A 14 5.04 8.29 13.41
CA ASP A 14 4.44 8.01 12.11
C ASP A 14 3.42 6.85 12.18
N HIS A 15 3.70 5.83 12.99
CA HIS A 15 2.75 4.74 13.24
C HIS A 15 1.52 5.20 14.03
N ILE A 16 1.70 6.12 15.00
CA ILE A 16 0.58 6.72 15.72
C ILE A 16 -0.33 7.49 14.77
N LEU A 17 0.22 8.31 13.86
CA LEU A 17 -0.58 9.09 12.91
C LEU A 17 -1.41 8.20 11.98
N VAL A 18 -0.79 7.15 11.42
CA VAL A 18 -1.49 6.18 10.57
C VAL A 18 -2.57 5.44 11.34
N HIS A 19 -2.26 5.03 12.58
CA HIS A 19 -3.20 4.30 13.43
C HIS A 19 -4.39 5.16 13.84
N VAL A 20 -4.16 6.41 14.26
CA VAL A 20 -5.27 7.33 14.57
C VAL A 20 -6.08 7.60 13.30
N GLY A 21 -5.40 7.75 12.15
CA GLY A 21 -6.04 7.83 10.83
C GLY A 21 -6.82 6.58 10.43
N SER A 22 -6.70 5.43 11.08
CA SER A 22 -7.62 4.30 10.82
C SER A 22 -8.92 4.39 11.63
N HIS A 23 -8.95 5.22 12.67
CA HIS A 23 -10.16 5.46 13.47
C HIS A 23 -11.02 6.59 12.90
N VAL A 24 -10.40 7.54 12.21
CA VAL A 24 -11.07 8.64 11.52
C VAL A 24 -10.85 8.46 10.02
N GLU A 25 -11.80 8.79 9.13
CA GLU A 25 -11.60 8.71 7.67
C GLU A 25 -10.59 9.75 7.11
N HIS A 26 -9.66 10.19 7.95
CA HIS A 26 -8.59 11.08 7.60
C HIS A 26 -7.46 10.31 6.88
N ARG A 27 -7.54 10.33 5.56
CA ARG A 27 -6.55 9.73 4.65
C ARG A 27 -5.77 10.85 3.96
N PRO A 28 -4.59 11.23 4.49
CA PRO A 28 -3.88 12.44 4.05
C PRO A 28 -3.26 12.31 2.66
N PHE A 29 -3.05 11.10 2.16
CA PHE A 29 -2.41 10.88 0.87
C PHE A 29 -3.48 10.60 -0.18
N GLN A 30 -3.65 11.48 -1.15
CA GLN A 30 -4.59 11.30 -2.25
C GLN A 30 -3.84 10.93 -3.53
N CYS A 31 -4.46 10.12 -4.37
CA CYS A 31 -4.06 9.90 -5.76
C CYS A 31 -4.67 11.01 -6.62
N ASP A 32 -3.84 11.72 -7.37
CA ASP A 32 -4.29 12.83 -8.21
C ASP A 32 -5.02 12.34 -9.48
N GLU A 33 -4.79 11.10 -9.91
CA GLU A 33 -5.43 10.53 -11.11
C GLU A 33 -6.86 10.04 -10.86
N CYS A 34 -7.14 9.41 -9.71
CA CYS A 34 -8.45 8.80 -9.42
C CYS A 34 -9.10 9.28 -8.12
N GLY A 35 -8.46 10.17 -7.36
CA GLY A 35 -8.97 10.69 -6.10
C GLY A 35 -8.94 9.71 -4.93
N MET A 36 -8.46 8.47 -5.11
CA MET A 36 -8.37 7.49 -4.03
C MET A 36 -7.45 7.98 -2.91
N ARG A 37 -7.87 7.77 -1.65
CA ARG A 37 -7.12 8.24 -0.48
C ARG A 37 -6.53 7.09 0.32
N PHE A 38 -5.32 7.30 0.84
CA PHE A 38 -4.48 6.33 1.54
C PHE A 38 -4.01 6.88 2.89
N LEU A 39 -3.74 5.97 3.81
CA LEU A 39 -3.23 6.30 5.15
C LEU A 39 -1.72 6.48 5.16
N ARG A 40 -0.99 5.80 4.26
CA ARG A 40 0.47 5.91 4.16
C ARG A 40 0.91 6.41 2.78
N LYS A 41 1.96 7.22 2.76
CA LYS A 41 2.60 7.68 1.51
C LYS A 41 3.03 6.53 0.61
N ASN A 42 3.61 5.48 1.20
CA ASN A 42 4.08 4.31 0.45
C ASN A 42 2.92 3.51 -0.18
N GLU A 43 1.73 3.54 0.43
CA GLU A 43 0.54 2.91 -0.15
C GLU A 43 0.07 3.68 -1.38
N CYS A 44 -0.02 5.02 -1.28
CA CYS A 44 -0.33 5.87 -2.43
C CYS A 44 0.70 5.70 -3.55
N LYS A 45 2.01 5.77 -3.24
CA LYS A 45 3.08 5.57 -4.23
C LYS A 45 2.99 4.21 -4.95
N ARG A 46 2.68 3.14 -4.20
CA ARG A 46 2.48 1.80 -4.77
C ARG A 46 1.18 1.69 -5.55
N HIS A 47 0.15 2.45 -5.20
CA HIS A 47 -1.06 2.54 -6.01
C HIS A 47 -0.77 3.25 -7.34
N MET A 48 0.05 4.31 -7.35
CA MET A 48 0.42 4.98 -8.61
C MET A 48 1.07 4.04 -9.63
N SER A 49 1.79 2.99 -9.22
CA SER A 49 2.34 2.02 -10.18
C SER A 49 1.28 1.21 -10.92
N SER A 50 0.05 1.10 -10.40
CA SER A 50 -1.05 0.47 -11.16
C SER A 50 -1.58 1.35 -12.29
N HIS A 51 -1.49 2.68 -12.15
CA HIS A 51 -1.86 3.62 -13.20
C HIS A 51 -0.89 3.59 -14.38
N VAL A 52 0.41 3.61 -14.07
CA VAL A 52 1.48 3.56 -15.07
C VAL A 52 1.65 2.14 -15.66
N GLY A 53 0.96 1.14 -15.12
CA GLY A 53 1.07 -0.25 -15.57
C GLY A 53 2.42 -0.91 -15.26
N LEU A 54 3.22 -0.32 -14.37
CA LEU A 54 4.54 -0.85 -14.02
C LEU A 54 4.40 -2.17 -13.26
N LYS A 55 5.03 -3.21 -13.81
CA LYS A 55 5.06 -4.56 -13.23
C LYS A 55 6.51 -4.98 -12.94
N PRO A 56 7.17 -4.41 -11.93
CA PRO A 56 8.61 -4.61 -11.70
C PRO A 56 8.96 -6.00 -11.16
N TYR A 57 7.98 -6.84 -10.82
CA TYR A 57 8.20 -8.14 -10.21
C TYR A 57 7.92 -9.25 -11.21
N THR A 58 8.96 -9.80 -11.82
CA THR A 58 8.86 -10.88 -12.81
C THR A 58 8.99 -12.25 -12.15
N CYS A 59 8.18 -13.22 -12.58
CA CYS A 59 8.31 -14.62 -12.20
C CYS A 59 9.42 -15.29 -12.99
N SER A 60 10.55 -15.56 -12.34
CA SER A 60 11.70 -16.23 -12.96
C SER A 60 11.42 -17.67 -13.39
N ILE A 61 10.48 -18.35 -12.72
CA ILE A 61 10.08 -19.74 -13.04
C ILE A 61 9.28 -19.77 -14.35
N CYS A 62 8.35 -18.83 -14.52
CA CYS A 62 7.55 -18.73 -15.74
C CYS A 62 8.28 -18.03 -16.89
N ALA A 63 9.26 -17.17 -16.60
CA ALA A 63 9.99 -16.36 -17.60
C ALA A 63 10.45 -17.12 -18.87
N PRO A 64 10.89 -18.39 -18.80
CA PRO A 64 11.27 -19.14 -20.01
C PRO A 64 10.11 -19.48 -20.94
N TYR A 65 8.87 -19.55 -20.43
CA TYR A 65 7.69 -20.02 -21.15
C TYR A 65 6.64 -18.92 -21.37
N GLN A 66 6.54 -18.00 -20.42
CA GLN A 66 5.58 -16.90 -20.43
C GLN A 66 6.05 -15.78 -19.49
N GLU A 67 6.18 -14.56 -20.02
CA GLU A 67 6.50 -13.41 -19.19
C GLU A 67 5.31 -13.06 -18.28
N LYS A 68 5.47 -13.36 -16.98
CA LYS A 68 4.50 -13.01 -15.95
C LYS A 68 5.14 -12.01 -15.00
N SER A 69 4.62 -10.79 -15.05
CA SER A 69 5.11 -9.67 -14.25
C SER A 69 3.97 -9.08 -13.43
N PHE A 70 4.28 -8.67 -12.20
CA PHE A 70 3.32 -8.21 -11.20
C PHE A 70 3.65 -6.81 -10.72
N VAL A 71 2.61 -6.04 -10.39
CA VAL A 71 2.73 -4.68 -9.84
C VAL A 71 3.29 -4.71 -8.42
N ARG A 72 3.16 -5.85 -7.70
CA ARG A 72 3.58 -6.00 -6.32
C ARG A 72 4.21 -7.36 -6.04
N GLN A 73 5.18 -7.38 -5.11
CA GLN A 73 5.89 -8.59 -4.74
C GLN A 73 5.00 -9.64 -4.05
N ASP A 74 4.02 -9.24 -3.25
CA ASP A 74 3.09 -10.17 -2.60
C ASP A 74 2.20 -10.90 -3.61
N LEU A 75 1.90 -10.26 -4.75
CA LEU A 75 1.19 -10.91 -5.84
C LEU A 75 2.07 -11.95 -6.52
N LEU A 76 3.35 -11.65 -6.74
CA LEU A 76 4.31 -12.63 -7.25
C LEU A 76 4.48 -13.82 -6.29
N LYS A 77 4.57 -13.59 -4.98
CA LYS A 77 4.76 -14.66 -3.99
C LYS A 77 3.60 -15.64 -3.90
N ARG A 78 2.39 -15.18 -4.23
CA ARG A 78 1.15 -15.97 -4.16
C ARG A 78 0.76 -16.58 -5.51
N HIS A 79 1.39 -16.12 -6.59
CA HIS A 79 1.30 -16.68 -7.93
C HIS A 79 2.02 -18.03 -7.99
#